data_AF-A0A075H7J9-F1
#
_entry.id   AF-A0A075H7J9-F1
#
_cell.length_a   1.000
_cell.length_b   1.000
_cell.length_c   1.000
_cell.angle_alpha   90.00
_cell.angle_beta   90.00
_cell.angle_gamma   90.00
#
_symmetry.space_group_name_H-M   'P 1'
#
loop_
_entity.id
_entity.type
_entity.pdbx_description
1 polymer ?
#
loop_
_entity_poly.entity_id
_entity_poly.type
_entity_poly.pdbx_seq_one_letter_code
_entity_poly.pdbx_strand_id
1 'polypeptide(L)'
;MNKHKPILSLADAKSKKLQDPVKKFKTSIRAKATLETYRKTFIEFLSSVEEFDGTLEEMARQFRDYALKHLEETQSLLENYAMHLKERTSKPTDSQEYLNPSVILRFRT
;
A
#
# COMPACT_ATOMS: atom_id res chain seq x y z
N MET A 1 32.89 11.94 12.81
CA MET A 1 31.44 11.94 12.48
C MET A 1 30.70 11.09 13.52
N ASN A 2 30.14 11.72 14.56
CA ASN A 2 29.40 11.01 15.61
C ASN A 2 28.01 10.64 15.08
N LYS A 3 27.85 9.39 14.65
CA LYS A 3 26.55 8.81 14.34
C LYS A 3 25.83 8.59 15.67
N HIS A 4 24.92 9.49 16.04
CA HIS A 4 24.03 9.28 17.18
C HIS A 4 23.25 7.98 16.95
N LYS A 5 23.61 6.93 17.70
CA LYS A 5 22.83 5.69 17.73
C LYS A 5 21.45 6.03 18.32
N PRO A 6 20.34 5.56 17.71
CA PRO A 6 19.02 5.81 18.27
C PRO A 6 18.93 5.15 19.66
N ILE A 7 18.61 5.96 20.68
CA ILE A 7 18.31 5.49 22.03
C ILE A 7 16.90 4.93 21.99
N LEU A 8 16.75 3.62 22.24
CA LEU A 8 15.45 2.95 22.28
C LEU A 8 15.07 2.70 23.75
N SER A 9 13.89 3.14 24.15
CA SER A 9 13.36 2.96 25.51
C SER A 9 12.16 2.01 25.53
N LEU A 10 12.17 1.08 26.47
CA LEU A 10 11.04 0.17 26.73
C LEU A 10 9.81 0.91 27.30
N ALA A 11 10.01 2.10 27.88
CA ALA A 11 8.90 2.94 28.34
C ALA A 11 8.13 3.56 27.16
N ASP A 12 8.84 3.93 26.08
CA ASP A 12 8.24 4.47 24.85
C ASP A 12 7.54 3.39 24.01
N ALA A 13 7.92 2.12 24.18
CA ALA A 13 7.24 0.98 23.58
C ALA A 13 5.83 0.77 24.17
N LYS A 14 5.63 1.10 25.45
CA LYS A 14 4.34 0.95 26.16
C LYS A 14 3.40 2.15 25.98
N SER A 15 3.92 3.34 25.64
CA SER A 15 3.15 4.58 25.52
C SER A 15 2.56 4.83 24.13
N LYS A 16 3.01 4.10 23.10
CA LYS A 16 2.35 4.10 21.78
C LYS A 16 1.00 3.38 21.90
N LYS A 17 -0.03 4.10 22.34
CA LYS A 17 -1.41 3.74 22.04
C LYS A 17 -1.45 3.33 20.57
N LEU A 18 -1.96 2.13 20.28
CA LEU A 18 -2.30 1.72 18.92
C LEU A 18 -3.10 2.87 18.32
N GLN A 19 -2.46 3.68 17.47
CA GLN A 19 -3.21 4.70 16.74
C GLN A 19 -4.21 3.94 15.91
N ASP A 20 -5.47 4.34 16.03
CA ASP A 20 -6.55 3.90 15.15
C ASP A 20 -6.00 3.82 13.70
N PRO A 21 -6.09 2.66 13.04
CA PRO A 21 -5.46 2.44 11.75
C PRO A 21 -5.87 3.50 10.71
N VAL A 22 -7.12 3.95 10.76
CA VAL A 22 -7.66 5.00 9.90
C VAL A 22 -7.00 6.34 10.21
N LYS A 23 -6.82 6.69 11.49
CA LYS A 23 -6.12 7.91 11.91
C LYS A 23 -4.64 7.90 11.52
N LYS A 24 -3.97 6.75 11.65
CA LYS A 24 -2.58 6.57 11.22
C LYS A 24 -2.47 6.75 9.70
N PHE A 25 -3.34 6.08 8.93
CA PHE A 25 -3.42 6.21 7.48
C PHE A 25 -3.65 7.67 7.04
N LYS A 26 -4.69 8.33 7.59
CA LYS A 26 -5.02 9.74 7.29
C LYS A 26 -3.87 10.70 7.56
N THR A 27 -3.05 10.41 8.57
CA THR A 27 -1.88 11.22 8.90
C THR A 27 -0.73 10.97 7.92
N SER A 28 -0.48 9.70 7.58
CA SER A 28 0.58 9.28 6.65
C SER A 28 0.37 9.83 5.24
N ILE A 29 -0.86 9.85 4.73
CA ILE A 29 -1.17 10.35 3.37
C ILE A 29 -1.06 11.88 3.23
N ARG A 30 -0.87 12.64 4.32
CA ARG A 30 -0.65 14.10 4.26
C ARG A 30 0.68 14.46 3.62
N ALA A 31 1.67 13.57 3.71
CA ALA A 31 2.96 13.77 3.05
C ALA A 31 2.84 13.48 1.55
N LYS A 32 3.31 14.41 0.71
CA LYS A 32 3.25 14.28 -0.76
C LYS A 32 3.89 12.98 -1.26
N ALA A 33 5.06 12.64 -0.76
CA ALA A 33 5.77 11.41 -1.13
C ALA A 33 4.95 10.15 -0.81
N THR A 34 4.30 10.11 0.36
CA THR A 34 3.43 9.00 0.74
C THR A 34 2.22 8.91 -0.18
N LEU A 35 1.59 10.05 -0.51
CA LEU A 35 0.45 10.09 -1.42
C LEU A 35 0.79 9.54 -2.81
N GLU A 36 1.96 9.90 -3.35
CA GLU A 36 2.44 9.38 -4.63
C GLU A 36 2.66 7.87 -4.60
N THR A 37 3.29 7.35 -3.55
CA THR A 37 3.47 5.90 -3.35
C THR A 37 2.13 5.17 -3.29
N TYR A 38 1.17 5.69 -2.50
CA TYR A 38 -0.16 5.10 -2.40
C TYR A 38 -0.92 5.09 -3.73
N ARG A 39 -0.84 6.19 -4.50
CA ARG A 39 -1.47 6.25 -5.82
C ARG A 39 -0.94 5.16 -6.74
N LYS A 40 0.37 4.97 -6.77
CA LYS A 40 0.98 3.96 -7.63
C LYS A 40 0.60 2.54 -7.20
N THR A 41 0.60 2.25 -5.89
CA THR A 41 0.13 0.94 -5.38
C THR A 41 -1.35 0.71 -5.70
N PHE A 42 -2.18 1.76 -5.65
CA PHE A 42 -3.59 1.66 -6.00
C PHE A 42 -3.82 1.44 -7.50
N ILE A 43 -3.02 2.08 -8.37
CA ILE A 43 -3.04 1.83 -9.81
C ILE A 43 -2.65 0.38 -10.10
N GLU A 44 -1.56 -0.11 -9.52
CA GLU A 44 -1.11 -1.50 -9.67
C GLU A 44 -2.17 -2.50 -9.20
N PHE A 45 -2.83 -2.21 -8.07
CA PHE A 45 -3.95 -2.99 -7.58
C PHE A 45 -5.11 -3.02 -8.59
N LEU A 46 -5.58 -1.86 -9.05
CA LEU A 46 -6.70 -1.80 -9.99
C LEU A 46 -6.40 -2.53 -11.29
N SER A 47 -5.19 -2.40 -11.82
CA SER A 47 -4.75 -3.11 -13.03
C SER A 47 -4.53 -4.61 -12.82
N SER A 48 -4.50 -5.10 -11.57
CA SER A 48 -4.38 -6.53 -11.26
C SER A 48 -5.73 -7.24 -11.15
N VAL A 49 -6.84 -6.50 -11.19
CA VAL A 49 -8.19 -7.06 -11.16
C VAL A 49 -8.67 -7.21 -12.60
N GLU A 50 -8.82 -8.44 -13.07
CA GLU A 50 -9.14 -8.74 -14.49
C GLU A 50 -10.52 -8.23 -14.91
N GLU A 51 -11.47 -8.16 -13.96
CA GLU A 51 -12.83 -7.70 -14.21
C GLU A 51 -12.93 -6.18 -14.37
N PHE A 52 -11.89 -5.43 -14.00
CA PHE A 52 -11.87 -3.98 -14.18
C PHE A 52 -11.19 -3.61 -15.50
N ASP A 53 -11.91 -2.86 -16.33
CA ASP A 53 -11.42 -2.45 -17.65
C ASP A 53 -11.68 -0.96 -17.93
N GLY A 54 -10.91 -0.42 -18.87
CA GLY A 54 -10.95 0.97 -19.30
C GLY A 54 -9.86 1.84 -18.70
N THR A 55 -10.12 3.14 -18.61
CA THR A 55 -9.22 4.12 -18.02
C THR A 55 -9.11 3.94 -16.50
N LEU A 56 -8.07 4.52 -15.89
CA LEU A 56 -7.90 4.50 -14.43
C LEU A 56 -9.12 5.06 -13.67
N GLU A 57 -9.75 6.11 -14.21
CA GLU A 57 -10.95 6.69 -13.60
C GLU A 57 -12.15 5.74 -13.67
N GLU A 58 -12.29 5.00 -14.76
CA GLU A 58 -13.34 3.98 -14.93
C GLU A 58 -13.11 2.79 -14.00
N MET A 59 -11.89 2.26 -13.95
CA MET A 59 -11.52 1.17 -13.02
C MET A 59 -11.74 1.59 -11.56
N ALA A 60 -11.37 2.82 -11.18
CA ALA A 60 -11.60 3.32 -9.83
C ALA A 60 -13.10 3.45 -9.50
N ARG A 61 -13.93 3.83 -10.48
CA ARG A 61 -15.39 3.87 -10.33
C ARG A 61 -15.97 2.46 -10.18
N GLN A 62 -15.53 1.52 -11.03
CA GLN A 62 -15.94 0.11 -10.94
C GLN A 62 -15.59 -0.50 -9.59
N PHE A 63 -14.36 -0.27 -9.10
CA PHE A 63 -13.95 -0.70 -7.76
C PHE A 63 -14.83 -0.10 -6.67
N ARG A 64 -15.10 1.21 -6.72
CA ARG A 64 -15.98 1.86 -5.74
C ARG A 64 -17.38 1.24 -5.76
N ASP A 65 -17.96 1.06 -6.94
CA ASP A 65 -19.32 0.57 -7.08
C ASP A 65 -19.43 -0.92 -6.69
N TYR A 66 -18.38 -1.71 -6.93
CA TYR A 66 -18.24 -3.07 -6.44
C TYR A 66 -18.11 -3.10 -4.91
N ALA A 67 -17.23 -2.28 -4.33
CA ALA A 67 -17.00 -2.21 -2.88
C ALA A 67 -18.25 -1.81 -2.08
N LEU A 68 -19.11 -0.97 -2.65
CA LEU A 68 -20.37 -0.59 -2.01
C LEU A 68 -21.41 -1.72 -1.97
N LYS A 69 -21.31 -2.69 -2.88
CA LYS A 69 -22.26 -3.81 -3.01
C LYS A 69 -21.72 -5.10 -2.38
N HIS A 70 -20.41 -5.30 -2.40
CA HIS A 70 -19.73 -6.55 -2.04
C HIS A 70 -18.62 -6.28 -1.01
N LEU A 71 -19.00 -5.86 0.20
CA LEU A 71 -18.05 -5.46 1.25
C LEU A 71 -17.09 -6.60 1.65
N GLU A 72 -17.61 -7.81 1.89
CA GLU A 72 -16.80 -8.95 2.32
C GLU A 72 -15.84 -9.43 1.23
N GLU A 73 -16.31 -9.54 -0.01
CA GLU A 73 -15.49 -9.93 -1.16
C GLU A 73 -14.40 -8.88 -1.42
N THR A 74 -14.74 -7.59 -1.30
CA THR A 74 -13.77 -6.50 -1.44
C THR A 74 -12.71 -6.55 -0.34
N GLN A 75 -13.11 -6.85 0.90
CA GLN A 75 -12.16 -7.03 1.99
C GLN A 75 -11.21 -8.20 1.68
N SER A 76 -11.74 -9.34 1.25
CA SER A 76 -10.93 -10.50 0.88
C SER A 76 -9.97 -10.20 -0.28
N LEU A 77 -10.43 -9.47 -1.30
CA LEU A 77 -9.60 -9.04 -2.43
C LEU A 77 -8.42 -8.16 -1.98
N LEU A 78 -8.68 -7.20 -1.10
CA LEU A 78 -7.63 -6.33 -0.53
C LEU A 78 -6.66 -7.10 0.36
N GLU A 79 -7.14 -8.06 1.14
CA GLU A 79 -6.31 -8.93 1.99
C GLU A 79 -5.39 -9.82 1.15
N ASN A 80 -5.92 -10.44 0.08
CA ASN A 80 -5.14 -11.23 -0.86
C ASN A 80 -4.04 -10.40 -1.53
N TYR A 81 -4.37 -9.18 -1.96
CA TYR A 81 -3.37 -8.28 -2.54
C TYR A 81 -2.30 -7.87 -1.51
N ALA A 82 -2.68 -7.61 -0.27
CA ALA A 82 -1.72 -7.31 0.80
C ALA A 82 -0.79 -8.50 1.09
N MET A 83 -1.32 -9.74 1.06
CA MET A 83 -0.51 -10.96 1.17
C MET A 83 0.46 -11.10 0.01
N HIS A 84 0.01 -10.88 -1.22
CA HIS A 84 0.86 -10.90 -2.41
C HIS A 84 2.03 -9.89 -2.30
N LEU A 85 1.74 -8.65 -1.87
CA LEU A 85 2.79 -7.64 -1.64
C LEU A 85 3.78 -8.09 -0.57
N LYS A 86 3.31 -8.73 0.51
CA LYS A 86 4.17 -9.27 1.57
C LYS A 86 5.07 -10.38 1.04
N GLU A 87 4.56 -11.31 0.24
CA GLU A 87 5.37 -12.36 -0.38
C GLU A 87 6.48 -11.77 -1.26
N ARG A 88 6.17 -10.73 -2.03
CA ARG A 88 7.17 -10.00 -2.83
C ARG A 88 8.28 -9.36 -2.00
N THR A 89 8.03 -8.95 -0.76
CA THR A 89 9.09 -8.44 0.13
C THR A 89 10.06 -9.51 0.61
N SER A 90 9.68 -10.79 0.52
CA SER A 90 10.53 -11.92 0.92
C SER A 90 11.40 -12.45 -0.23
N LYS A 91 11.21 -11.93 -1.45
CA LYS A 91 12.00 -12.31 -2.61
C LYS A 91 13.41 -11.68 -2.57
N PRO A 92 14.41 -12.30 -3.23
CA PRO A 92 15.75 -11.72 -3.35
C PRO A 92 15.73 -10.34 -4.02
N THR A 93 16.58 -9.41 -3.59
CA THR A 93 16.57 -7.99 -4.03
C THR A 93 16.88 -7.80 -5.52
N ASP A 94 17.48 -8.80 -6.15
CA ASP A 94 17.82 -8.90 -7.57
C ASP A 94 16.69 -9.49 -8.43
N SER A 95 15.62 -10.00 -7.80
CA SER A 95 14.43 -10.50 -8.49
C SER A 95 13.57 -9.35 -9.02
N GLN A 96 13.07 -9.48 -10.26
CA GLN A 96 12.07 -8.54 -10.80
C GLN A 96 10.75 -8.53 -10.03
N GLU A 97 10.47 -9.60 -9.30
CA GLU A 97 9.26 -9.74 -8.49
C GLU A 97 9.44 -9.19 -7.07
N TYR A 98 10.66 -8.80 -6.69
CA TYR A 98 10.93 -8.16 -5.41
C TYR A 98 10.25 -6.81 -5.32
N LEU A 99 9.55 -6.58 -4.20
CA LEU A 99 8.97 -5.28 -3.94
C LEU A 99 10.07 -4.31 -3.47
N ASN A 100 10.74 -3.67 -4.43
CA ASN A 100 11.69 -2.60 -4.12
C ASN A 100 10.92 -1.30 -3.88
N PRO A 101 10.93 -0.73 -2.65
CA PRO A 101 10.23 0.53 -2.34
C PRO A 101 10.72 1.74 -3.17
N SER A 102 11.85 1.59 -3.87
CA SER A 102 12.46 2.60 -4.74
C SER A 102 12.03 2.48 -6.22
N VAL A 103 11.40 1.37 -6.61
CA VAL A 103 11.11 1.00 -8.02
C VAL A 103 9.62 1.04 -8.30
N ILE A 104 8.89 1.93 -7.64
CA ILE A 104 7.54 2.27 -8.07
C ILE A 104 7.63 3.18 -9.33
N LEU A 105 8.17 2.66 -10.42
CA LEU A 105 8.35 3.26 -11.75
C LEU A 105 8.48 2.07 -12.72
N ARG A 106 7.70 1.91 -13.79
CA ARG A 106 7.13 2.88 -14.73
C ARG A 106 5.84 2.32 -15.33
N PHE A 107 4.72 3.02 -15.24
CA PHE A 107 3.59 2.78 -16.15
C PHE A 107 3.83 3.60 -17.42
N ARG A 108 3.72 2.94 -18.58
CA ARG A 108 3.85 3.57 -19.91
C ARG A 108 2.75 4.63 -20.06
N THR A 109 3.18 5.84 -20.41
CA THR A 109 2.38 6.88 -21.06
C THR A 109 1.87 6.42 -22.41
#